data_AF-A0AB38IF58-F1
#
_entry.id   AF-A0AB38IF58-F1
#
_cell.length_a   1.000
_cell.length_b   1.000
_cell.length_c   1.000
_cell.angle_alpha   90.00
_cell.angle_beta   90.00
_cell.angle_gamma   90.00
#
_symmetry.space_group_name_H-M   'P 1'
#
loop_
_entity.id
_entity.type
_entity.pdbx_description
1 polymer ?
#
loop_
_entity_poly.entity_id
_entity_poly.type
_entity_poly.pdbx_seq_one_letter_code
_entity_poly.pdbx_strand_id
1 'polypeptide(L)'
;MQRINLYPSPLTPLVNDGTGDITHGDYDVAIDNLEAGTYVFAADIQNSGTQTGINVMLFDSGWNPLFSSDKIGHVQTTFTFKKPDRVRIRAFQNGVTISNVIVERADTYALTSGGGFRASSPRRTRRTSPVKAGGR
;
A
#
# COMPACT_ATOMS: atom_id res chain seq x y z
N MET A 1 10.52 14.01 -11.27
CA MET A 1 10.18 12.62 -10.93
C MET A 1 8.67 12.48 -11.08
N GLN A 2 8.24 11.57 -11.95
CA GLN A 2 6.82 11.36 -12.25
C GLN A 2 6.25 10.47 -11.14
N ARG A 3 5.16 10.92 -10.48
CA ARG A 3 4.41 10.06 -9.55
C ARG A 3 3.89 8.88 -10.37
N ILE A 4 4.44 7.68 -10.15
CA ILE A 4 3.82 6.47 -10.67
C ILE A 4 2.69 6.13 -9.70
N ASN A 5 1.66 6.98 -9.73
CA ASN A 5 0.34 6.62 -9.25
C ASN A 5 -0.12 5.49 -10.19
N LEU A 6 0.09 4.22 -9.81
CA LEU A 6 -0.47 3.11 -10.58
C LEU A 6 -2.00 3.02 -10.42
N TYR A 7 -2.55 3.74 -9.43
CA TYR A 7 -3.95 4.11 -9.30
C TYR A 7 -4.04 5.51 -8.66
N PRO A 8 -4.11 6.62 -9.42
CA PRO A 8 -4.66 7.84 -8.87
C PRO A 8 -6.16 7.58 -8.69
N SER A 9 -6.69 7.84 -7.49
CA SER A 9 -8.13 7.83 -7.12
C SER A 9 -9.07 7.46 -8.26
N PRO A 10 -9.86 6.38 -8.19
CA PRO A 10 -10.96 6.29 -9.12
C PRO A 10 -11.82 7.54 -8.91
N LEU A 11 -12.30 8.15 -10.00
CA LEU A 11 -13.38 9.15 -9.95
C LEU A 11 -14.63 8.58 -9.24
N THR A 12 -14.66 7.26 -9.02
CA THR A 12 -15.71 6.48 -8.37
C THR A 12 -15.14 5.65 -7.21
N PRO A 13 -15.51 5.94 -5.95
CA PRO A 13 -15.13 5.12 -4.81
C PRO A 13 -15.45 3.63 -5.02
N LEU A 14 -14.64 2.74 -4.45
CA LEU A 14 -14.95 1.31 -4.40
C LEU A 14 -15.98 1.09 -3.29
N VAL A 15 -17.20 0.70 -3.67
CA VAL A 15 -18.33 0.57 -2.74
C VAL A 15 -18.76 -0.89 -2.70
N ASN A 16 -18.91 -1.41 -1.48
CA ASN A 16 -19.64 -2.65 -1.25
C ASN A 16 -21.03 -2.29 -0.71
N ASP A 17 -22.04 -2.37 -1.59
CA ASP A 17 -23.44 -2.09 -1.27
C ASP A 17 -24.23 -3.36 -0.88
N GLY A 18 -23.56 -4.52 -0.86
CA GLY A 18 -24.14 -5.82 -0.52
C GLY A 18 -25.00 -6.46 -1.62
N THR A 19 -25.03 -5.92 -2.85
CA THR A 19 -25.83 -6.45 -3.96
C THR A 19 -25.08 -7.36 -4.94
N GLY A 20 -23.78 -7.14 -5.12
CA GLY A 20 -22.86 -7.95 -5.92
C GLY A 20 -22.27 -9.18 -5.22
N ASP A 21 -21.50 -9.95 -5.98
CA ASP A 21 -20.93 -11.23 -5.57
C ASP A 21 -19.44 -11.12 -5.16
N ILE A 22 -19.18 -11.40 -3.89
CA ILE A 22 -17.83 -11.42 -3.30
C ILE A 22 -16.92 -12.50 -3.90
N THR A 23 -17.49 -13.56 -4.47
CA THR A 23 -16.73 -14.66 -5.08
C THR A 23 -16.23 -14.32 -6.48
N HIS A 24 -16.96 -13.46 -7.19
CA HIS A 24 -16.56 -12.95 -8.51
C HIS A 24 -15.72 -11.67 -8.43
N GLY A 25 -15.60 -11.07 -7.24
CA GLY A 25 -14.75 -9.90 -7.00
C GLY A 25 -15.42 -8.59 -7.38
N ASP A 26 -16.76 -8.53 -7.34
CA ASP A 26 -17.55 -7.35 -7.72
C ASP A 26 -17.24 -6.11 -6.85
N TYR A 27 -16.63 -6.32 -5.69
CA TYR A 27 -16.20 -5.28 -4.75
C TYR A 27 -14.68 -5.15 -4.65
N ASP A 28 -13.97 -5.65 -5.66
CA ASP A 28 -12.52 -5.63 -5.72
C ASP A 28 -12.03 -4.72 -6.83
N VAL A 29 -10.90 -4.07 -6.57
CA VAL A 29 -10.09 -3.45 -7.61
C VAL A 29 -8.71 -4.08 -7.62
N ALA A 30 -8.25 -4.47 -8.80
CA ALA A 30 -6.92 -5.05 -8.99
C ALA A 30 -5.95 -4.00 -9.55
N ILE A 31 -4.73 -4.01 -9.01
CA ILE A 31 -3.59 -3.29 -9.55
C ILE A 31 -2.57 -4.34 -9.98
N ASP A 32 -2.50 -4.54 -11.29
CA ASP A 32 -1.67 -5.56 -11.92
C ASP A 32 -0.24 -5.07 -12.20
N ASN A 33 0.63 -6.02 -12.54
CA ASN A 33 2.01 -5.78 -12.98
C ASN A 33 2.86 -4.98 -11.97
N LEU A 34 2.64 -5.23 -10.68
CA LEU A 34 3.48 -4.70 -9.62
C LEU A 34 4.77 -5.51 -9.53
N GLU A 35 5.87 -4.91 -9.94
CA GLU A 35 7.22 -5.46 -9.84
C GLU A 35 7.60 -5.89 -8.39
N ALA A 36 8.56 -6.81 -8.26
CA ALA A 36 9.04 -7.26 -6.95
C ALA A 36 9.55 -6.10 -6.09
N GLY A 37 9.13 -6.03 -4.82
CA GLY A 37 9.59 -5.04 -3.82
C GLY A 37 8.48 -4.55 -2.90
N THR A 38 8.78 -3.51 -2.10
CA THR A 38 7.89 -3.01 -1.04
C THR A 38 7.06 -1.83 -1.51
N TYR A 39 5.77 -1.87 -1.17
CA TYR A 39 4.76 -0.89 -1.52
C TYR A 39 4.09 -0.33 -0.27
N VAL A 40 3.63 0.91 -0.36
CA VAL A 40 2.73 1.55 0.59
C VAL A 40 1.32 1.48 0.01
N PHE A 41 0.39 1.00 0.81
CA PHE A 41 -1.05 1.18 0.59
C PHE A 41 -1.53 2.29 1.51
N ALA A 42 -2.31 3.23 0.99
CA ALA A 42 -3.08 4.18 1.79
C ALA A 42 -4.47 4.37 1.19
N ALA A 43 -5.50 4.54 2.02
CA ALA A 43 -6.86 4.81 1.58
C ALA A 43 -7.69 5.44 2.69
N ASP A 44 -8.75 6.14 2.31
CA ASP A 44 -9.78 6.61 3.23
C ASP A 44 -10.97 5.64 3.20
N ILE A 45 -11.31 5.14 4.38
CA ILE A 45 -12.35 4.13 4.56
C ILE A 45 -13.54 4.74 5.29
N GLN A 46 -14.73 4.54 4.75
CA GLN A 46 -15.99 4.81 5.41
C GLN A 46 -16.78 3.51 5.51
N ASN A 47 -17.60 3.38 6.54
CA ASN A 47 -18.55 2.29 6.67
C ASN A 47 -19.87 2.87 7.17
N SER A 48 -20.89 2.88 6.31
CA SER A 48 -22.26 3.32 6.64
C SER A 48 -23.16 2.19 7.11
N GLY A 49 -22.65 0.95 7.10
CA GLY A 49 -23.36 -0.23 7.55
C GLY A 49 -23.38 -0.35 9.07
N THR A 50 -24.19 -1.28 9.57
CA THR A 50 -24.25 -1.66 10.99
C THR A 50 -23.29 -2.81 11.33
N GLN A 51 -22.58 -3.33 10.32
CA GLN A 51 -21.68 -4.47 10.45
C GLN A 51 -20.37 -4.03 11.10
N THR A 52 -19.88 -4.86 12.03
CA THR A 52 -18.58 -4.67 12.68
C THR A 52 -17.60 -5.71 12.15
N GLY A 53 -16.33 -5.33 12.01
CA GLY A 53 -15.26 -6.21 11.54
C GLY A 53 -14.46 -5.59 10.40
N ILE A 54 -13.89 -6.45 9.54
CA ILE A 54 -12.91 -6.03 8.53
C ILE A 54 -13.58 -5.18 7.45
N ASN A 55 -13.11 -3.95 7.27
CA ASN A 55 -13.59 -3.05 6.22
C ASN A 55 -12.81 -3.25 4.92
N VAL A 56 -11.48 -3.29 5.01
CA VAL A 56 -10.60 -3.45 3.84
C VAL A 56 -9.75 -4.70 3.96
N MET A 57 -9.58 -5.40 2.84
CA MET A 57 -8.57 -6.44 2.70
C MET A 57 -7.75 -6.25 1.44
N LEU A 58 -6.46 -6.57 1.54
CA LEU A 58 -5.54 -6.66 0.42
C LEU A 58 -5.21 -8.13 0.16
N PHE A 59 -5.22 -8.54 -1.09
CA PHE A 59 -4.84 -9.90 -1.51
C PHE A 59 -3.80 -9.87 -2.62
N ASP A 60 -2.98 -10.93 -2.71
CA ASP A 60 -2.13 -11.19 -3.87
C ASP A 60 -2.91 -11.84 -5.04
N SER A 61 -2.19 -12.23 -6.11
CA SER A 61 -2.81 -12.94 -7.24
C SER A 61 -3.47 -14.26 -6.88
N GLY A 62 -2.95 -14.94 -5.86
CA GLY A 62 -3.39 -16.24 -5.34
C GLY A 62 -4.43 -16.14 -4.23
N TRP A 63 -5.01 -14.97 -3.99
CA TRP A 63 -5.98 -14.73 -2.91
C TRP A 63 -5.41 -14.91 -1.49
N ASN A 64 -4.09 -14.85 -1.34
CA ASN A 64 -3.49 -14.83 0.00
C ASN A 64 -3.63 -13.43 0.59
N PRO A 65 -4.10 -13.30 1.85
CA PRO A 65 -4.23 -12.02 2.49
C PRO A 65 -2.86 -11.38 2.74
N LEU A 66 -2.70 -10.15 2.28
CA LEU A 66 -1.52 -9.31 2.52
C LEU A 66 -1.74 -8.37 3.71
N PHE A 67 -2.97 -7.91 3.89
CA PHE A 67 -3.36 -6.98 4.95
C PHE A 67 -4.87 -6.98 5.14
N SER A 68 -5.32 -6.68 6.36
CA SER A 68 -6.72 -6.39 6.67
C SER A 68 -6.82 -5.28 7.72
N SER A 69 -7.92 -4.53 7.68
CA SER A 69 -8.22 -3.55 8.73
C SER A 69 -9.72 -3.36 8.91
N ASP A 70 -10.14 -3.26 10.16
CA ASP A 70 -11.47 -2.88 10.64
C ASP A 70 -11.59 -1.36 10.91
N LYS A 71 -10.53 -0.60 10.65
CA LYS A 71 -10.48 0.84 10.91
C LYS A 71 -11.35 1.62 9.93
N ILE A 72 -11.98 2.67 10.44
CA ILE A 72 -12.66 3.73 9.68
C ILE A 72 -11.75 4.97 9.69
N GLY A 73 -11.76 5.73 8.58
CA GLY A 73 -10.88 6.87 8.35
C GLY A 73 -9.64 6.48 7.55
N HIS A 74 -8.56 7.24 7.72
CA HIS A 74 -7.33 7.03 6.98
C HIS A 74 -6.60 5.76 7.44
N VAL A 75 -6.36 4.84 6.51
CA VAL A 75 -5.60 3.60 6.70
C VAL A 75 -4.36 3.65 5.84
N GLN A 76 -3.21 3.31 6.43
CA GLN A 76 -1.94 3.22 5.74
C GLN A 76 -1.18 1.99 6.22
N THR A 77 -0.58 1.23 5.30
CA THR A 77 0.26 0.07 5.60
C THR A 77 1.31 -0.15 4.51
N THR A 78 2.20 -1.11 4.72
CA THR A 78 3.15 -1.57 3.70
C THR A 78 3.00 -3.06 3.45
N PHE A 79 3.16 -3.48 2.21
CA PHE A 79 3.24 -4.89 1.81
C PHE A 79 4.40 -5.10 0.85
N THR A 80 4.85 -6.35 0.68
CA THR A 80 6.02 -6.67 -0.15
C THR A 80 5.74 -7.84 -1.07
N PHE A 81 6.09 -7.69 -2.34
CA PHE A 81 6.12 -8.79 -3.30
C PHE A 81 7.55 -9.28 -3.53
N LYS A 82 7.74 -10.61 -3.53
CA LYS A 82 9.06 -11.23 -3.80
C LYS A 82 9.36 -11.40 -5.29
N LYS A 83 8.32 -11.31 -6.13
CA LYS A 83 8.33 -11.42 -7.59
C LYS A 83 7.27 -10.46 -8.15
N PRO A 84 7.25 -10.16 -9.45
CA PRO A 84 6.14 -9.43 -10.04
C PRO A 84 4.79 -10.12 -9.74
N ASP A 85 3.80 -9.34 -9.33
CA ASP A 85 2.47 -9.81 -8.91
C ASP A 85 1.40 -8.73 -9.10
N ARG A 86 0.19 -8.98 -8.62
CA ARG A 86 -0.89 -8.00 -8.48
C ARG A 86 -1.33 -7.87 -7.03
N VAL A 87 -1.83 -6.69 -6.66
CA VAL A 87 -2.60 -6.52 -5.43
C VAL A 87 -4.06 -6.31 -5.76
N ARG A 88 -4.94 -7.00 -5.05
CA ARG A 88 -6.39 -6.71 -5.04
C ARG A 88 -6.74 -5.99 -3.76
N ILE A 89 -7.52 -4.93 -3.88
CA ILE A 89 -8.08 -4.20 -2.75
C ILE A 89 -9.58 -4.49 -2.75
N ARG A 90 -10.09 -4.98 -1.62
CA ARG A 90 -11.49 -5.38 -1.45
C ARG A 90 -12.17 -4.50 -0.41
N ALA A 91 -13.33 -3.95 -0.76
CA ALA A 91 -14.31 -3.47 0.22
C ALA A 91 -15.02 -4.71 0.79
N PHE A 92 -14.65 -5.12 2.00
CA PHE A 92 -14.93 -6.47 2.50
C PHE A 92 -16.34 -6.62 3.08
N GLN A 93 -16.80 -5.62 3.82
CA GLN A 93 -18.13 -5.62 4.44
C GLN A 93 -19.12 -4.75 3.67
N ASN A 94 -20.41 -5.07 3.82
CA ASN A 94 -21.48 -4.25 3.26
C ASN A 94 -21.50 -2.89 3.96
N GLY A 95 -21.66 -1.83 3.17
CA GLY A 95 -21.63 -0.43 3.60
C GLY A 95 -20.24 0.18 3.55
N VAL A 96 -19.20 -0.59 3.20
CA VAL A 96 -17.83 -0.07 3.09
C VAL A 96 -17.68 0.73 1.79
N THR A 97 -17.13 1.93 1.93
CA THR A 97 -16.66 2.76 0.83
C THR A 97 -15.17 3.02 1.01
N ILE A 98 -14.38 2.68 -0.01
CA ILE A 98 -12.93 2.94 -0.06
C ILE A 98 -12.66 4.00 -1.12
N SER A 99 -11.97 5.07 -0.71
CA SER A 99 -11.66 6.22 -1.55
C SER A 99 -10.21 6.65 -1.36
N ASN A 100 -9.72 7.55 -2.23
CA ASN A 100 -8.36 8.09 -2.15
C ASN A 100 -7.26 7.01 -2.04
N VAL A 101 -7.45 5.91 -2.76
CA VAL A 101 -6.51 4.78 -2.77
C VAL A 101 -5.19 5.22 -3.38
N ILE A 102 -4.10 4.88 -2.68
CA ILE A 102 -2.73 5.05 -3.11
C ILE A 102 -2.06 3.68 -2.98
N VAL A 103 -1.44 3.22 -4.06
CA VAL A 103 -0.49 2.10 -4.04
C VAL A 103 0.75 2.51 -4.79
N GLU A 104 1.85 2.68 -4.05
CA GLU A 104 3.11 3.20 -4.58
C GLU A 104 4.29 2.45 -3.98
N ARG A 105 5.43 2.45 -4.69
CA ARG A 105 6.69 1.95 -4.14
C ARG A 105 7.09 2.75 -2.90
N ALA A 106 7.54 2.06 -1.86
CA ALA A 106 7.85 2.70 -0.57
C ALA A 106 9.00 3.71 -0.66
N ASP A 107 9.98 3.47 -1.53
CA ASP A 107 11.10 4.40 -1.79
C ASP A 107 10.64 5.71 -2.46
N THR A 108 9.61 5.63 -3.29
CA THR A 108 9.00 6.77 -4.01
C THR A 108 8.06 7.56 -3.10
N TYR A 109 7.30 6.86 -2.26
CA TYR A 109 6.39 7.46 -1.28
C TYR A 109 7.15 8.33 -0.26
N ALA A 110 8.31 7.85 0.23
CA ALA A 110 9.16 8.55 1.20
C ALA A 110 9.72 9.90 0.69
N LEU A 111 9.91 10.03 -0.63
CA LEU A 111 10.42 11.24 -1.25
C LEU A 111 9.36 12.34 -1.40
N THR A 112 8.07 11.97 -1.37
CA THR A 112 6.95 12.88 -1.64
C THR A 112 6.25 13.38 -0.37
N SER A 113 6.28 12.61 0.73
CA SER A 113 5.56 12.92 1.97
C SER A 113 6.30 13.81 2.97
N GLY A 114 7.52 14.29 2.64
CA GLY A 114 8.30 15.17 3.52
C GLY A 114 8.81 14.52 4.83
N GLY A 115 8.50 13.23 5.06
CA GLY A 115 8.88 12.47 6.25
C GLY A 115 9.69 11.24 5.85
N GLY A 116 10.99 11.27 6.13
CA GLY A 116 11.95 10.26 5.69
C GLY A 116 11.67 8.87 6.25
N PHE A 117 11.15 7.97 5.42
CA PHE A 117 11.36 6.54 5.60
C PHE A 117 12.80 6.22 5.15
N ARG A 118 13.75 6.26 6.10
CA ARG A 118 15.05 5.62 5.90
C ARG A 118 14.83 4.11 5.89
N ALA A 119 14.71 3.53 4.69
CA ALA A 119 15.02 2.13 4.50
C ALA A 119 16.42 1.89 5.08
N SER A 120 16.51 1.09 6.14
CA SER A 120 17.76 0.73 6.80
C SER A 120 18.60 -0.13 5.84
N SER A 121 19.34 0.51 4.94
CA SER A 121 20.42 -0.16 4.21
C SER A 121 21.66 -0.27 5.10
N PRO A 122 22.38 -1.40 5.04
CA PRO A 122 23.39 -1.74 6.02
C PRO A 122 24.51 -0.70 6.02
N ARG A 123 24.86 -0.25 7.22
CA ARG A 123 25.96 0.68 7.50
C ARG A 123 27.27 0.09 6.95
N ARG A 124 27.61 0.46 5.73
CA ARG A 124 28.92 0.21 5.13
C ARG A 124 29.97 0.87 6.03
N THR A 125 30.75 0.06 6.74
CA THR A 125 31.88 0.51 7.56
C THR A 125 32.89 1.20 6.64
N ARG A 126 32.98 2.52 6.81
CA ARG A 126 33.91 3.36 6.06
C ARG A 126 35.31 3.10 6.60
N ARG A 127 36.11 2.38 5.82
CA ARG A 127 37.56 2.21 5.95
C ARG A 127 38.21 3.59 6.13
N THR A 128 38.80 3.85 7.30
CA THR A 128 39.68 5.00 7.51
C THR A 128 41.12 4.51 7.51
N SER A 129 41.81 4.69 6.40
CA SER A 129 43.27 4.78 6.39
C SER A 129 43.64 6.23 6.72
N PRO A 130 44.46 6.53 7.74
CA PRO A 130 45.07 7.85 7.87
C PRO A 130 46.42 7.87 7.13
N VAL A 131 46.59 8.77 6.16
CA VAL A 131 47.90 9.14 5.60
C VAL A 131 48.28 10.55 6.10
N LYS A 132 49.26 10.55 7.01
CA LYS A 132 50.51 11.34 7.10
C LYS A 132 50.53 12.90 7.15
N ALA A 133 51.26 13.35 8.20
CA ALA A 133 52.21 14.47 8.37
C ALA A 133 51.76 15.92 8.68
N GLY A 134 52.34 16.45 9.79
CA GLY A 134 53.12 17.70 9.76
C GLY A 134 52.86 18.74 10.86
N GLY A 135 53.86 18.96 11.74
CA GLY A 135 54.29 20.31 12.16
C GLY A 135 53.91 20.84 13.56
N ARG A 136 54.82 20.74 14.52
CA ARG A 136 55.62 21.88 15.07
C ARG A 136 56.70 21.36 16.02
#